data_AF-A0A355IPI6-F1
#
_entry.id   AF-A0A355IPI6-F1
#
_cell.length_a   1.000
_cell.length_b   1.000
_cell.length_c   1.000
_cell.angle_alpha   90.00
_cell.angle_beta   90.00
_cell.angle_gamma   90.00
#
_symmetry.space_group_name_H-M   'P 1'
#
loop_
_entity.id
_entity.type
_entity.pdbx_description
1 polymer ?
#
loop_
_entity_poly.entity_id
_entity_poly.type
_entity_poly.pdbx_seq_one_letter_code
_entity_poly.pdbx_strand_id
1 'polypeptide(L)'
;GYYMLEALALAGQHQQALDIIRQFWGGMIDLGATTFWEDFNLEWVKGAARLDELTPAGKKDIHGDFGAYCYPGFRHSLCHGWSSGPAAWLIDHVLGIRIIEPGATKVLIDPHLGDLEWAEGSYPTPKGVIHVRHEKQTNGSVKTSVKAPEGVSYTVKEL
;
A
#
# COMPACT_ATOMS: atom_id res chain seq x y z
N GLY A 1 1.07 10.77 2.42
CA GLY A 1 0.18 9.63 2.08
C GLY A 1 -0.18 8.78 3.29
N TYR A 2 0.81 8.10 3.90
CA TYR A 2 0.57 7.07 4.93
C TYR A 2 -0.40 7.46 6.06
N TYR A 3 -0.16 8.58 6.75
CA TYR A 3 -1.00 9.00 7.88
C TYR A 3 -2.46 9.29 7.52
N MET A 4 -2.72 9.69 6.27
CA MET A 4 -4.09 9.85 5.78
C MET A 4 -4.77 8.49 5.61
N LEU A 5 -4.05 7.48 5.09
CA LEU A 5 -4.57 6.11 4.99
C LEU A 5 -4.84 5.52 6.38
N GLU A 6 -3.97 5.77 7.36
CA GLU A 6 -4.19 5.39 8.75
C GLU A 6 -5.43 6.07 9.34
N ALA A 7 -5.62 7.37 9.10
CA ALA A 7 -6.79 8.11 9.58
C ALA A 7 -8.09 7.54 8.98
N LEU A 8 -8.09 7.16 7.71
CA LEU A 8 -9.21 6.49 7.05
C LEU A 8 -9.48 5.12 7.69
N ALA A 9 -8.44 4.31 7.93
CA ALA A 9 -8.58 3.01 8.60
C ALA A 9 -9.16 3.14 10.02
N LEU A 10 -8.70 4.13 10.80
CA LEU A 10 -9.24 4.43 12.12
C LEU A 10 -10.73 4.86 12.07
N ALA A 11 -11.14 5.50 10.98
CA ALA A 11 -12.54 5.85 10.72
C ALA A 11 -13.36 4.70 10.10
N GLY A 12 -12.77 3.51 9.91
CA GLY A 12 -13.41 2.36 9.26
C GLY A 12 -13.53 2.47 7.72
N GLN A 13 -12.89 3.46 7.10
CA GLN A 13 -12.99 3.77 5.68
C GLN A 13 -11.93 3.05 4.83
N HIS A 14 -11.75 1.74 5.04
CA HIS A 14 -10.75 0.92 4.34
C HIS A 14 -10.94 0.89 2.81
N GLN A 15 -12.18 0.83 2.33
CA GLN A 15 -12.47 0.88 0.89
C GLN A 15 -11.98 2.19 0.26
N GLN A 16 -12.26 3.32 0.90
CA GLN A 16 -11.81 4.62 0.42
C GLN A 16 -10.28 4.72 0.42
N ALA A 17 -9.62 4.14 1.42
CA ALA A 17 -8.16 4.07 1.45
C ALA A 17 -7.60 3.25 0.27
N LEU A 18 -8.21 2.10 -0.05
CA LEU A 18 -7.85 1.30 -1.23
C LEU A 18 -8.02 2.07 -2.54
N ASP A 19 -9.14 2.79 -2.68
CA ASP A 19 -9.43 3.59 -3.88
C ASP A 19 -8.40 4.72 -4.06
N ILE A 20 -8.02 5.38 -2.97
CA ILE A 20 -6.96 6.40 -2.99
C ILE A 20 -5.61 5.78 -3.33
N ILE A 21 -5.29 4.59 -2.79
CA ILE A 21 -4.05 3.87 -3.15
C ILE A 21 -4.01 3.62 -4.66
N ARG A 22 -5.09 3.07 -5.23
CA ARG A 22 -5.22 2.79 -6.66
C ARG A 22 -5.10 4.05 -7.50
N GLN A 23 -5.74 5.15 -7.09
CA GLN A 23 -5.70 6.38 -7.87
C GLN A 23 -4.32 7.04 -7.80
N PHE A 24 -3.83 7.34 -6.60
CA PHE A 24 -2.64 8.15 -6.40
C PHE A 24 -1.35 7.39 -6.74
N TRP A 25 -1.16 6.19 -6.19
CA TRP A 25 0.03 5.39 -6.49
C TRP A 25 -0.10 4.63 -7.81
N GLY A 26 -1.31 4.27 -8.24
CA GLY A 26 -1.52 3.75 -9.60
C GLY A 26 -1.18 4.79 -10.66
N GLY A 27 -1.46 6.08 -10.43
CA GLY A 27 -1.02 7.15 -11.32
C GLY A 27 0.50 7.24 -11.48
N MET A 28 1.28 6.93 -10.44
CA MET A 28 2.74 6.80 -10.56
C MET A 28 3.11 5.61 -11.48
N ILE A 29 2.47 4.45 -11.29
CA ILE A 29 2.70 3.24 -12.10
C ILE A 29 2.33 3.47 -13.56
N ASP A 30 1.20 4.14 -13.83
CA ASP A 30 0.74 4.51 -15.17
C ASP A 30 1.77 5.37 -15.92
N LEU A 31 2.53 6.18 -15.16
CA LEU A 31 3.63 7.00 -15.65
C LEU A 31 5.00 6.29 -15.59
N GLY A 32 5.05 4.99 -15.35
CA GLY A 32 6.27 4.19 -15.43
C GLY A 32 7.09 4.11 -14.15
N ALA A 33 6.51 4.46 -13.00
CA ALA A 33 7.19 4.26 -11.72
C ALA A 33 7.47 2.79 -11.43
N THR A 34 8.71 2.49 -11.05
CA THR A 34 9.13 1.20 -10.47
C THR A 34 9.50 1.32 -8.99
N THR A 35 9.46 2.54 -8.45
CA THR A 35 9.77 2.93 -7.08
C THR A 35 8.79 4.01 -6.63
N PHE A 36 8.71 4.27 -5.32
CA PHE A 36 7.85 5.34 -4.80
C PHE A 36 8.49 6.72 -5.01
N TRP A 37 7.74 7.68 -5.56
CA TRP A 37 8.23 9.04 -5.80
C TRP A 37 8.08 9.93 -4.56
N GLU A 38 9.01 10.85 -4.36
CA GLU A 38 9.08 11.76 -3.21
C GLU A 38 7.79 12.58 -3.05
N ASP A 39 7.34 13.19 -4.12
CA ASP A 39 6.09 13.92 -4.25
C ASP A 39 5.39 13.51 -5.55
N PHE A 40 4.10 13.78 -5.65
CA PHE A 40 3.31 13.50 -6.85
C PHE A 40 1.97 14.21 -6.77
N ASN A 41 1.48 14.64 -7.93
CA ASN A 41 0.15 15.20 -8.06
C ASN A 41 -0.55 14.56 -9.26
N LEU A 42 -1.79 14.13 -9.06
CA LEU A 42 -2.61 13.53 -10.11
C LEU A 42 -2.82 14.45 -11.32
N GLU A 43 -2.82 15.77 -11.11
CA GLU A 43 -2.90 16.73 -12.21
C GLU A 43 -1.69 16.67 -13.15
N TRP A 44 -0.55 16.14 -12.68
CA TRP A 44 0.66 16.00 -13.50
C TRP A 44 0.54 14.87 -14.52
N VAL A 45 -0.32 13.88 -14.27
CA VAL A 45 -0.59 12.77 -15.21
C VAL A 45 -1.06 13.30 -16.56
N LYS A 46 -1.82 14.40 -16.56
CA LYS A 46 -2.43 14.94 -17.77
C LYS A 46 -1.39 15.50 -18.74
N GLY A 47 -1.14 14.73 -19.80
CA GLY A 47 -0.24 15.12 -20.89
C GLY A 47 1.23 14.83 -20.61
N ALA A 48 1.57 14.20 -19.49
CA ALA A 48 2.92 13.72 -19.24
C ALA A 48 3.24 12.49 -20.11
N ALA A 49 4.52 12.36 -20.44
CA ALA A 49 5.12 11.13 -20.93
C ALA A 49 5.44 10.19 -19.77
N ARG A 50 5.63 8.91 -20.07
CA ARG A 50 6.11 7.97 -19.06
C ARG A 50 7.58 8.25 -18.75
N LEU A 51 7.99 7.89 -17.54
CA LEU A 51 9.36 8.04 -17.05
C LEU A 51 10.37 7.13 -17.79
N ASP A 52 9.90 6.00 -18.34
CA ASP A 52 10.72 4.98 -18.98
C ASP A 52 10.94 5.20 -20.49
N GLU A 53 10.58 6.38 -21.01
CA GLU A 53 10.78 6.77 -22.41
C GLU A 53 11.31 8.21 -22.53
N LEU A 54 11.92 8.53 -23.67
CA LEU A 54 12.26 9.92 -23.98
C LEU A 54 10.97 10.71 -24.20
N THR A 55 10.83 11.86 -23.53
CA THR A 55 9.65 12.73 -23.63
C THR A 55 9.35 13.10 -25.09
N PRO A 56 8.23 12.64 -25.67
CA PRO A 56 7.85 12.99 -27.03
C PRO A 56 7.54 14.49 -27.18
N ALA A 57 7.69 15.02 -28.40
CA ALA A 57 7.35 16.41 -28.67
C ALA A 57 5.89 16.73 -28.30
N GLY A 58 5.68 17.80 -27.53
CA GLY A 58 4.36 18.23 -27.06
C GLY A 58 3.83 17.50 -25.81
N LYS A 59 4.61 16.56 -25.25
CA LYS A 59 4.34 15.97 -23.93
C LYS A 59 5.14 16.68 -22.85
N LYS A 60 4.69 16.52 -21.60
CA LYS A 60 5.43 16.99 -20.42
C LYS A 60 6.36 15.89 -19.92
N ASP A 61 7.57 16.27 -19.53
CA ASP A 61 8.50 15.42 -18.81
C ASP A 61 8.04 15.32 -17.35
N ILE A 62 7.64 14.13 -16.91
CA ILE A 62 7.12 13.96 -15.54
C ILE A 62 8.13 14.33 -14.45
N HIS A 63 9.43 14.24 -14.75
CA HIS A 63 10.49 14.60 -13.82
C HIS A 63 10.97 16.04 -14.06
N GLY A 64 11.06 16.46 -15.32
CA GLY A 64 11.64 17.75 -15.70
C GLY A 64 10.72 18.96 -15.59
N ASP A 65 9.40 18.77 -15.77
CA ASP A 65 8.46 19.89 -15.90
C ASP A 65 7.64 20.17 -14.63
N PHE A 66 7.78 19.33 -13.60
CA PHE A 66 6.98 19.41 -12.38
C PHE A 66 7.85 19.60 -11.13
N GLY A 67 7.21 19.48 -9.97
CA GLY A 67 7.79 19.80 -8.67
C GLY A 67 7.32 21.15 -8.14
N ALA A 68 7.49 21.34 -6.83
CA ALA A 68 7.10 22.56 -6.13
C ALA A 68 8.17 22.96 -5.10
N TYR A 69 8.12 24.22 -4.67
CA TYR A 69 9.00 24.77 -3.63
C TYR A 69 10.50 24.60 -3.96
N CYS A 70 11.22 23.80 -3.18
CA CYS A 70 12.65 23.52 -3.34
C CYS A 70 12.96 22.40 -4.35
N TYR A 71 11.92 21.74 -4.91
CA TYR A 71 12.04 20.60 -5.81
C TYR A 71 11.61 20.86 -7.28
N PRO A 72 11.75 22.06 -7.87
CA PRO A 72 11.34 22.26 -9.26
C PRO A 72 12.30 21.55 -10.23
N GLY A 73 11.73 20.97 -11.28
CA GLY A 73 12.43 20.22 -12.32
C GLY A 73 13.05 18.94 -11.78
N PHE A 74 14.25 18.58 -12.29
CA PHE A 74 14.92 17.31 -12.00
C PHE A 74 15.50 17.15 -10.58
N ARG A 75 14.97 17.87 -9.58
CA ARG A 75 15.45 17.85 -8.20
C ARG A 75 14.71 16.84 -7.31
N HIS A 76 13.61 16.31 -7.82
CA HIS A 76 12.71 15.44 -7.10
C HIS A 76 13.21 13.99 -7.10
N SER A 77 13.26 13.34 -5.94
CA SER A 77 13.64 11.93 -5.90
C SER A 77 12.51 11.04 -6.39
N LEU A 78 12.76 10.28 -7.47
CA LEU A 78 11.83 9.26 -7.96
C LEU A 78 12.00 7.91 -7.24
N CYS A 79 12.78 7.86 -6.17
CA CYS A 79 12.91 6.70 -5.30
C CYS A 79 13.06 7.15 -3.84
N HIS A 80 11.93 7.32 -3.15
CA HIS A 80 11.88 7.88 -1.81
C HIS A 80 11.00 7.04 -0.88
N GLY A 81 11.63 6.42 0.12
CA GLY A 81 10.98 5.46 1.02
C GLY A 81 9.82 6.03 1.83
N TRP A 82 9.77 7.35 2.07
CA TRP A 82 8.69 8.00 2.84
C TRP A 82 7.30 7.89 2.17
N SER A 83 7.27 7.54 0.88
CA SER A 83 6.07 7.42 0.05
C SER A 83 5.63 5.96 -0.09
N SER A 84 6.33 5.03 0.56
CA SER A 84 6.03 3.60 0.56
C SER A 84 4.88 3.20 1.49
N GLY A 85 4.16 4.17 2.04
CA GLY A 85 3.02 3.98 2.95
C GLY A 85 2.02 2.88 2.57
N PRO A 86 1.62 2.72 1.28
CA PRO A 86 0.72 1.65 0.90
C PRO A 86 1.24 0.25 1.22
N ALA A 87 2.56 0.02 1.16
CA ALA A 87 3.14 -1.30 1.44
C ALA A 87 2.88 -1.72 2.89
N ALA A 88 3.13 -0.83 3.85
CA ALA A 88 2.84 -1.07 5.26
C ALA A 88 1.33 -1.16 5.50
N TRP A 89 0.56 -0.23 4.94
CA TRP A 89 -0.89 -0.16 5.15
C TRP A 89 -1.62 -1.42 4.66
N LEU A 90 -1.24 -1.98 3.51
CA LEU A 90 -1.81 -3.23 2.99
C LEU A 90 -1.51 -4.43 3.90
N ILE A 91 -0.34 -4.47 4.53
CA ILE A 91 0.02 -5.51 5.50
C ILE A 91 -0.81 -5.36 6.79
N ASP A 92 -0.90 -4.13 7.31
CA ASP A 92 -1.49 -3.86 8.62
C ASP A 92 -3.04 -3.91 8.59
N HIS A 93 -3.65 -3.61 7.44
CA HIS A 93 -5.12 -3.50 7.33
C HIS A 93 -5.75 -4.46 6.31
N VAL A 94 -5.13 -4.71 5.14
CA VAL A 94 -5.72 -5.68 4.18
C VAL A 94 -5.44 -7.12 4.61
N LEU A 95 -4.17 -7.46 4.90
CA LEU A 95 -3.84 -8.72 5.58
C LEU A 95 -4.20 -8.67 7.06
N GLY A 96 -4.32 -7.47 7.63
CA GLY A 96 -4.80 -7.28 8.98
C GLY A 96 -3.84 -7.73 10.08
N ILE A 97 -2.54 -7.84 9.79
CA ILE A 97 -1.56 -8.41 10.72
C ILE A 97 -1.14 -7.35 11.73
N ARG A 98 -1.52 -7.51 13.00
CA ARG A 98 -1.14 -6.58 14.08
C ARG A 98 -0.39 -7.28 15.19
N ILE A 99 0.80 -6.79 15.49
CA ILE A 99 1.60 -7.27 16.63
C ILE A 99 1.00 -6.72 17.93
N ILE A 100 0.51 -7.61 18.79
CA ILE A 100 -0.14 -7.24 20.05
C ILE A 100 0.83 -7.32 21.23
N GLU A 101 1.83 -8.19 21.15
CA GLU A 101 2.86 -8.34 22.17
C GLU A 101 4.29 -8.20 21.60
N PRO A 102 5.23 -7.60 22.36
CA PRO A 102 6.62 -7.46 21.94
C PRO A 102 7.26 -8.78 21.50
N GLY A 103 8.07 -8.72 20.45
CA GLY A 103 8.69 -9.92 19.86
C GLY A 103 7.73 -10.79 19.05
N ALA A 104 6.50 -10.31 18.78
CA ALA A 104 5.48 -10.99 18.00
C ALA A 104 5.01 -12.34 18.60
N THR A 105 5.03 -12.48 19.93
CA THR A 105 4.51 -13.67 20.62
C THR A 105 2.99 -13.81 20.50
N LYS A 106 2.29 -12.70 20.29
CA LYS A 106 0.85 -12.64 20.06
C LYS A 106 0.50 -11.67 18.94
N VAL A 107 -0.31 -12.16 18.00
CA VAL A 107 -0.70 -11.42 16.79
C VAL A 107 -2.23 -11.46 16.62
N LEU A 108 -2.81 -10.33 16.24
CA LEU A 108 -4.19 -10.23 15.79
C LEU A 108 -4.21 -10.22 14.26
N ILE A 109 -5.14 -10.97 13.68
CA ILE A 109 -5.45 -10.96 12.25
C ILE A 109 -6.85 -10.35 12.08
N ASP A 110 -6.93 -9.13 11.57
CA ASP A 110 -8.16 -8.35 11.39
C ASP A 110 -8.26 -7.87 9.92
N PRO A 111 -8.77 -8.72 9.00
CA PRO A 111 -8.69 -8.44 7.56
C PRO A 111 -9.74 -7.44 7.07
N HIS A 112 -9.32 -6.49 6.22
CA HIS A 112 -10.20 -5.52 5.57
C HIS A 112 -10.07 -5.60 4.05
N LEU A 113 -10.73 -6.56 3.42
CA LEU A 113 -10.62 -6.78 1.96
C LEU A 113 -11.28 -5.69 1.11
N GLY A 114 -12.26 -4.95 1.65
CA GLY A 114 -13.07 -4.05 0.83
C GLY A 114 -13.69 -4.79 -0.36
N ASP A 115 -13.43 -4.31 -1.57
CA ASP A 115 -13.84 -4.90 -2.84
C ASP A 115 -12.89 -6.00 -3.37
N LEU A 116 -11.76 -6.28 -2.71
CA LEU A 116 -10.85 -7.35 -3.12
C LEU A 116 -11.51 -8.74 -2.93
N GLU A 117 -11.31 -9.64 -3.89
CA GLU A 117 -11.78 -11.02 -3.79
C GLU A 117 -10.90 -11.88 -2.87
N TRP A 118 -9.60 -11.59 -2.84
CA TRP A 118 -8.64 -12.29 -2.00
C TRP A 118 -7.42 -11.42 -1.72
N ALA A 119 -6.69 -11.74 -0.66
CA ALA A 119 -5.37 -11.18 -0.38
C ALA A 119 -4.49 -12.26 0.27
N GLU A 120 -3.21 -12.27 -0.08
CA GLU A 120 -2.25 -13.22 0.49
C GLU A 120 -0.91 -12.53 0.68
N GLY A 121 -0.24 -12.86 1.79
CA GLY A 121 1.07 -12.30 2.09
C GLY A 121 1.71 -12.93 3.30
N SER A 122 2.88 -12.42 3.63
CA SER A 122 3.72 -12.93 4.71
C SER A 122 4.32 -11.80 5.52
N TYR A 123 4.47 -12.02 6.83
CA TYR A 123 5.07 -11.05 7.75
C TYR A 123 6.26 -11.69 8.48
N PRO A 124 7.49 -11.17 8.31
CA PRO A 124 8.65 -11.68 9.02
C PRO A 124 8.61 -11.25 10.50
N THR A 125 8.83 -12.20 11.40
CA THR A 125 8.96 -11.93 12.84
C THR A 125 10.29 -12.50 13.37
N PRO A 126 10.74 -12.10 14.58
CA PRO A 126 11.89 -12.72 15.23
C PRO A 126 11.75 -14.24 15.47
N LYS A 127 10.52 -14.78 15.44
CA LYS A 127 10.23 -16.22 15.63
C LYS A 127 10.07 -16.99 14.33
N GLY A 128 10.11 -16.32 13.18
CA GLY A 128 9.86 -16.90 11.86
C GLY A 128 8.78 -16.15 11.10
N VAL A 129 8.37 -16.69 9.95
CA VAL A 129 7.44 -16.02 9.03
C VAL A 129 6.01 -16.44 9.33
N ILE A 130 5.12 -15.46 9.48
CA ILE A 130 3.67 -15.68 9.49
C ILE A 130 3.18 -15.60 8.04
N HIS A 131 2.41 -16.58 7.58
CA HIS A 131 1.73 -16.55 6.29
C HIS A 131 0.23 -16.41 6.50
N VAL A 132 -0.41 -15.51 5.74
CA VAL A 132 -1.84 -15.24 5.85
C VAL A 132 -2.46 -15.21 4.45
N ARG A 133 -3.60 -15.87 4.30
CA ARG A 133 -4.44 -15.80 3.10
C ARG A 133 -5.89 -15.56 3.50
N HIS A 134 -6.51 -14.60 2.83
CA HIS A 134 -7.93 -14.28 2.93
C HIS A 134 -8.62 -14.54 1.60
N GLU A 135 -9.85 -15.06 1.65
CA GLU A 135 -10.68 -15.29 0.48
C GLU A 135 -12.13 -14.91 0.81
N LYS A 136 -12.67 -13.95 0.05
CA LYS A 136 -14.07 -13.53 0.16
C LYS A 136 -14.96 -14.67 -0.31
N GLN A 137 -15.93 -15.02 0.52
CA GLN A 137 -16.89 -16.08 0.24
C GLN A 137 -18.13 -15.50 -0.45
N THR A 138 -18.90 -16.35 -1.13
CA THR A 138 -20.13 -15.94 -1.84
C THR A 138 -21.21 -15.33 -0.94
N ASN A 139 -21.19 -15.66 0.36
CA ASN A 139 -22.08 -15.09 1.37
C ASN A 139 -21.56 -13.76 1.97
N GLY A 140 -20.44 -13.23 1.46
CA GLY A 140 -19.81 -11.99 1.93
C GLY A 140 -18.86 -12.15 3.12
N SER A 141 -18.76 -13.34 3.75
CA SER A 141 -17.80 -13.56 4.83
C SER A 141 -16.38 -13.73 4.30
N VAL A 142 -15.38 -13.58 5.18
CA VAL A 142 -13.97 -13.75 4.82
C VAL A 142 -13.44 -15.04 5.44
N LYS A 143 -12.98 -15.97 4.59
CA LYS A 143 -12.26 -17.16 5.04
C LYS A 143 -10.77 -16.83 5.19
N THR A 144 -10.23 -17.03 6.38
CA THR A 144 -8.84 -16.73 6.70
C THR A 144 -8.05 -18.00 7.01
N SER A 145 -6.90 -18.16 6.37
CA SER A 145 -5.91 -19.21 6.66
C SER A 145 -4.64 -18.58 7.20
N VAL A 146 -4.14 -19.06 8.34
CA VAL A 146 -2.91 -18.56 8.98
C VAL A 146 -1.95 -19.72 9.23
N LYS A 147 -0.69 -19.54 8.86
CA LYS A 147 0.43 -20.39 9.28
C LYS A 147 1.40 -19.53 10.07
N ALA A 148 1.54 -19.82 11.36
CA ALA A 148 2.46 -19.13 12.25
C ALA A 148 3.56 -20.09 12.73
N PRO A 149 4.79 -19.60 12.96
CA PRO A 149 5.87 -20.42 13.50
C PRO A 149 5.62 -20.75 14.98
N GLU A 150 6.37 -21.71 15.51
CA GLU A 150 6.33 -22.05 16.93
C GLU A 150 6.65 -20.83 17.81
N GLY A 151 5.91 -20.66 18.91
CA GLY A 151 6.06 -19.53 19.83
C GLY A 151 5.33 -18.25 19.39
N VAL A 152 4.57 -18.28 18.29
CA VAL A 152 3.64 -17.21 17.89
C VAL A 152 2.20 -17.69 18.04
N SER A 153 1.48 -17.11 18.99
CA SER A 153 0.03 -17.28 19.11
C SER A 153 -0.70 -16.25 18.24
N TYR A 154 -1.87 -16.62 17.71
CA TYR A 154 -2.69 -15.70 16.91
C TYR A 154 -4.18 -15.83 17.20
N THR A 155 -4.90 -14.74 16.95
CA THR A 155 -6.36 -14.68 16.94
C THR A 155 -6.84 -14.05 15.64
N VAL A 156 -7.86 -14.64 15.02
CA VAL A 156 -8.52 -14.06 13.86
C VAL A 156 -9.81 -13.38 14.33
N LYS A 157 -10.01 -12.12 13.98
CA LYS A 157 -11.24 -11.40 14.31
C LYS A 157 -12.35 -11.87 13.37
N GLU A 158 -13.47 -12.31 13.93
CA GLU A 158 -14.67 -12.63 13.17
C GLU A 158 -15.31 -11.31 12.68
N LEU A 159 -15.65 -11.27 11.39
CA LEU A 159 -16.33 -10.16 10.72
C LEU A 159 -17.83 -10.43 10.63
#